data_AF-C5K4L2-F1
#
_entry.id   AF-C5K4L2-F1
#
_cell.length_a   1.000
_cell.length_b   1.000
_cell.length_c   1.000
_cell.angle_alpha   90.00
_cell.angle_beta   90.00
_cell.angle_gamma   90.00
#
_symmetry.space_group_name_H-M   'P 1'
#
loop_
_entity.id
_entity.type
_entity.pdbx_description
1 polymer ?
#
loop_
_entity_poly.entity_id
_entity_poly.type
_entity_poly.pdbx_seq_one_letter_code
_entity_poly.pdbx_strand_id
1 'polypeptide(L)'
;MRILAGLVIAVAVNAILNSKPSGKYCGSPVIPSKGEGFVKITIKSDTAFDIAASWTPTGGSKKSGSETDVPYSYDDSTKDATVTDTSKLQDLITKIDAPLKASDLAHLHYDGKDLHVVALLNFPLEPC
;
A
#
# COMPACT_ATOMS: atom_id res chain seq x y z
N MET A 1 -8.67 -49.63 2.99
CA MET A 1 -7.95 -48.35 3.13
C MET A 1 -8.99 -47.24 3.05
N ARG A 2 -9.32 -46.59 4.18
CA ARG A 2 -10.34 -45.54 4.25
C ARG A 2 -9.66 -44.17 4.09
N ILE A 3 -10.09 -43.48 3.03
CA ILE A 3 -10.11 -42.05 2.74
C ILE A 3 -9.44 -41.15 3.80
N LEU A 4 -8.34 -40.47 3.41
CA LEU A 4 -7.86 -39.28 4.11
C LEU A 4 -7.30 -38.24 3.10
N ALA A 5 -8.07 -37.93 2.06
CA ALA A 5 -7.70 -36.93 1.05
C ALA A 5 -8.46 -35.60 1.20
N GLY A 6 -8.96 -35.31 2.42
CA GLY A 6 -9.85 -34.16 2.66
C GLY A 6 -9.30 -33.06 3.58
N LEU A 7 -8.16 -33.25 4.26
CA LEU A 7 -7.75 -32.36 5.37
C LEU A 7 -6.56 -31.43 5.06
N VAL A 8 -5.94 -31.53 3.89
CA VAL A 8 -4.71 -30.75 3.59
C VAL A 8 -5.04 -29.42 2.90
N ILE A 9 -6.18 -29.31 2.22
CA ILE A 9 -6.48 -28.13 1.39
C ILE A 9 -7.00 -26.94 2.23
N ALA A 10 -7.73 -27.19 3.33
CA ALA A 10 -8.29 -26.11 4.15
C ALA A 10 -7.24 -25.31 4.95
N VAL A 11 -6.11 -25.93 5.31
CA VAL A 11 -5.08 -25.28 6.15
C VAL A 11 -4.26 -24.26 5.35
N ALA A 12 -4.01 -24.53 4.06
CA ALA A 12 -3.27 -23.61 3.20
C ALA A 12 -4.07 -22.33 2.89
N VAL A 13 -5.39 -22.44 2.70
CA VAL A 13 -6.25 -21.28 2.40
C VAL A 13 -6.32 -20.33 3.61
N ASN A 14 -6.45 -20.87 4.83
CA ASN A 14 -6.43 -20.05 6.06
C ASN A 14 -5.05 -19.43 6.36
N ALA A 15 -3.95 -20.08 5.98
CA ALA A 15 -2.61 -19.52 6.15
C ALA A 15 -2.32 -18.39 5.16
N ILE A 16 -2.83 -18.48 3.92
CA ILE A 16 -2.71 -17.44 2.90
C ILE A 16 -3.58 -16.22 3.25
N LEU A 17 -4.79 -16.41 3.78
CA LEU A 17 -5.64 -15.30 4.26
C LEU A 17 -5.09 -14.57 5.50
N ASN A 18 -4.17 -15.20 6.24
CA ASN A 18 -3.60 -14.64 7.47
C ASN A 18 -2.14 -14.20 7.33
N SER A 19 -1.56 -14.27 6.13
CA SER A 19 -0.21 -13.78 5.93
C SER A 19 -0.19 -12.25 6.01
N LYS A 20 0.86 -11.70 6.62
CA LYS A 20 1.15 -10.27 6.50
C LYS A 20 1.50 -9.98 5.04
N PRO A 21 1.16 -8.78 4.51
CA PRO A 21 1.57 -8.42 3.17
C PRO A 21 3.10 -8.46 3.07
N SER A 22 3.61 -8.84 1.90
CA SER A 22 5.05 -8.89 1.63
C SER A 22 5.34 -8.57 0.16
N GLY A 23 6.57 -8.17 -0.14
CA GLY A 23 6.96 -7.80 -1.50
C GLY A 23 6.67 -6.34 -1.81
N LYS A 24 6.27 -6.06 -3.07
CA LYS A 24 6.00 -4.69 -3.53
C LYS A 24 4.59 -4.62 -4.10
N TYR A 25 4.00 -3.45 -3.95
CA TYR A 25 2.65 -3.15 -4.40
C TYR A 25 2.68 -1.80 -5.11
N CYS A 26 2.04 -1.69 -6.26
CA CYS A 26 1.96 -0.45 -6.98
C CYS A 26 0.62 -0.22 -7.67
N GLY A 27 0.33 1.05 -7.91
CA GLY A 27 -0.88 1.47 -8.59
C GLY A 27 -0.77 2.91 -9.07
N SER A 28 -1.59 3.25 -10.05
CA SER A 28 -1.60 4.56 -10.69
C SER A 28 -2.93 5.29 -10.43
N PRO A 29 -3.10 5.96 -9.28
CA PRO A 29 -4.35 6.64 -8.96
C PRO A 29 -4.55 7.82 -9.91
N VAL A 30 -5.75 7.93 -10.47
CA VAL A 30 -6.14 9.08 -11.31
C VAL A 30 -7.13 9.92 -10.53
N ILE A 31 -6.86 11.22 -10.41
CA ILE A 31 -7.83 12.17 -9.88
C ILE A 31 -8.38 12.96 -11.08
N PRO A 32 -9.62 12.69 -11.52
CA PRO A 32 -10.21 13.33 -12.69
C PRO A 32 -10.04 14.85 -12.64
N SER A 33 -9.66 15.45 -13.77
CA SER A 33 -9.36 16.87 -13.94
C SER A 33 -8.17 17.45 -13.17
N LYS A 34 -7.54 16.69 -12.24
CA LYS A 34 -6.36 17.16 -11.49
C LYS A 34 -5.06 16.55 -12.01
N GLY A 35 -5.05 15.28 -12.37
CA GLY A 35 -3.85 14.60 -12.85
C GLY A 35 -3.80 13.12 -12.55
N GLU A 36 -2.62 12.55 -12.79
CA GLU A 36 -2.34 11.12 -12.64
C GLU A 36 -1.17 10.92 -11.67
N GLY A 37 -1.34 9.96 -10.76
CA GLY A 37 -0.33 9.55 -9.80
C GLY A 37 0.24 8.18 -10.13
N PHE A 38 1.33 7.87 -9.44
CA PHE A 38 1.84 6.52 -9.30
C PHE A 38 2.36 6.38 -7.88
N VAL A 39 2.05 5.27 -7.24
CA VAL A 39 2.55 4.90 -5.91
C VAL A 39 3.11 3.49 -5.99
N LYS A 40 4.25 3.27 -5.35
CA LYS A 40 4.84 1.97 -5.10
C LYS A 40 5.25 1.87 -3.64
N ILE A 41 4.75 0.86 -2.96
CA ILE A 41 5.09 0.50 -1.59
C ILE A 41 5.90 -0.79 -1.64
N THR A 42 7.08 -0.78 -1.03
CA THR A 42 7.90 -1.98 -0.82
C THR A 42 7.92 -2.29 0.67
N ILE A 43 7.51 -3.49 1.03
CA ILE A 43 7.54 -3.96 2.41
C ILE A 43 8.97 -4.40 2.70
N LYS A 44 9.70 -3.55 3.42
CA LYS A 44 11.11 -3.74 3.74
C LYS A 44 11.28 -4.65 4.96
N SER A 45 10.44 -4.45 5.97
CA SER A 45 10.36 -5.28 7.18
C SER A 45 8.91 -5.34 7.69
N ASP A 46 8.72 -6.00 8.83
CA ASP A 46 7.47 -6.03 9.61
C ASP A 46 7.03 -4.66 10.15
N THR A 47 7.89 -3.64 10.07
CA THR A 47 7.73 -2.33 10.71
C THR A 47 8.12 -1.16 9.82
N ALA A 48 8.65 -1.41 8.61
CA ALA A 48 9.08 -0.37 7.68
C ALA A 48 8.64 -0.60 6.23
N PHE A 49 8.18 0.49 5.60
CA PHE A 49 7.97 0.59 4.16
C PHE A 49 9.05 1.44 3.49
N ASP A 50 9.38 1.12 2.25
CA ASP A 50 9.97 2.07 1.31
C ASP A 50 8.87 2.49 0.32
N ILE A 51 8.67 3.80 0.16
CA ILE A 51 7.58 4.37 -0.65
C ILE A 51 8.20 5.20 -1.76
N ALA A 52 7.83 4.90 -3.01
CA ALA A 52 8.13 5.74 -4.16
C ALA A 52 6.83 6.25 -4.77
N ALA A 53 6.78 7.53 -5.12
CA ALA A 53 5.59 8.13 -5.69
C ALA A 53 5.94 9.14 -6.78
N SER A 54 4.98 9.35 -7.68
CA SER A 54 5.04 10.43 -8.65
C SER A 54 3.66 11.00 -8.92
N TRP A 55 3.61 12.26 -9.31
CA TRP A 55 2.39 12.97 -9.65
C TRP A 55 2.60 13.81 -10.91
N THR A 56 1.64 13.74 -11.83
CA THR A 56 1.60 14.51 -13.06
C THR A 56 0.29 15.30 -13.09
N PRO A 57 0.30 16.61 -12.77
CA PRO A 57 -0.90 17.42 -12.84
C PRO A 57 -1.38 17.56 -14.30
N THR A 58 -2.68 17.70 -14.52
CA THR A 58 -3.26 17.91 -15.85
C THR A 58 -2.65 19.16 -16.50
N GLY A 59 -1.97 18.99 -17.63
CA GLY A 59 -1.30 20.09 -18.34
C GLY A 59 0.01 20.57 -17.71
N GLY A 60 0.56 19.86 -16.72
CA GLY A 60 1.84 20.17 -16.12
C GLY A 60 2.86 19.02 -16.19
N SER A 61 3.99 19.20 -15.53
CA SER A 61 5.11 18.26 -15.57
C SER A 61 5.08 17.27 -14.41
N LYS A 62 5.46 16.03 -14.70
CA LYS A 62 5.62 14.98 -13.69
C LYS A 62 6.69 15.36 -12.66
N LYS A 63 6.37 15.19 -11.38
CA LYS A 63 7.32 15.21 -10.26
C LYS A 63 7.37 13.85 -9.60
N SER A 64 8.52 13.47 -9.05
CA SER A 64 8.74 12.14 -8.46
C SER A 64 9.59 12.23 -7.20
N GLY A 65 9.39 11.29 -6.28
CA GLY A 65 10.10 11.21 -5.02
C GLY A 65 10.03 9.81 -4.42
N SER A 66 10.80 9.62 -3.35
CA SER A 66 10.78 8.40 -2.56
C SER A 66 11.24 8.68 -1.15
N GLU A 67 10.70 7.93 -0.20
CA GLU A 67 11.11 7.91 1.20
C GLU A 67 11.35 6.46 1.62
N THR A 68 12.40 6.24 2.41
CA THR A 68 12.77 4.91 2.91
C THR A 68 12.53 4.83 4.40
N ASP A 69 12.38 3.61 4.90
CA ASP A 69 12.20 3.33 6.33
C ASP A 69 11.03 4.12 6.93
N VAL A 70 9.92 4.21 6.20
CA VAL A 70 8.66 4.83 6.67
C VAL A 70 8.06 3.87 7.69
N PRO A 71 7.97 4.26 8.97
CA PRO A 71 7.56 3.32 10.01
C PRO A 71 6.06 3.07 9.94
N TYR A 72 5.66 1.82 10.12
CA TYR A 72 4.25 1.42 10.17
C TYR A 72 4.01 0.35 11.22
N SER A 73 2.75 0.22 11.64
CA SER A 73 2.25 -0.89 12.44
C SER A 73 1.23 -1.68 11.63
N TYR A 74 1.20 -3.00 11.81
CA TYR A 74 0.21 -3.87 11.20
C TYR A 74 -0.69 -4.52 12.25
N ASP A 75 -2.00 -4.39 12.08
CA ASP A 75 -3.00 -5.07 12.90
C ASP A 75 -3.45 -6.36 12.20
N ASP A 76 -3.07 -7.51 12.76
CA ASP A 76 -3.41 -8.82 12.21
C ASP A 76 -4.91 -9.14 12.24
N SER A 77 -5.70 -8.46 13.09
CA SER A 77 -7.14 -8.66 13.23
C SER A 77 -7.95 -7.90 12.19
N THR A 78 -7.54 -6.66 11.87
CA THR A 78 -8.21 -5.83 10.86
C THR A 78 -7.53 -5.89 9.50
N LYS A 79 -6.31 -6.45 9.43
CA LYS A 79 -5.44 -6.46 8.25
C LYS A 79 -5.03 -5.05 7.79
N ASP A 80 -4.99 -4.11 8.72
CA ASP A 80 -4.62 -2.73 8.43
C ASP A 80 -3.14 -2.48 8.68
N ALA A 81 -2.49 -1.79 7.75
CA ALA A 81 -1.20 -1.16 7.96
C ALA A 81 -1.39 0.35 8.17
N THR A 82 -0.89 0.86 9.29
CA THR A 82 -0.95 2.29 9.64
C THR A 82 0.45 2.84 9.77
N VAL A 83 0.77 3.86 8.98
CA VAL A 83 2.01 4.63 9.11
C VAL A 83 1.99 5.38 10.44
N THR A 84 2.98 5.13 11.29
CA THR A 84 3.03 5.65 12.67
C THR A 84 3.71 7.01 12.77
N ASP A 85 4.53 7.37 11.78
CA ASP A 85 5.11 8.70 11.60
C ASP A 85 4.88 9.19 10.17
N THR A 86 4.04 10.21 10.03
CA THR A 86 3.62 10.75 8.74
C THR A 86 4.53 11.86 8.22
N SER A 87 5.58 12.26 8.95
CA SER A 87 6.52 13.30 8.51
C SER A 87 7.14 12.99 7.15
N LYS A 88 7.63 11.76 6.97
CA LYS A 88 8.18 11.29 5.68
C LYS A 88 7.12 11.30 4.58
N LEU A 89 5.88 10.91 4.86
CA LEU A 89 4.80 10.99 3.88
C LEU A 89 4.52 12.46 3.48
N GLN A 90 4.56 13.37 4.45
CA GLN A 90 4.39 14.81 4.18
C GLN A 90 5.51 15.35 3.30
N ASP A 91 6.75 14.98 3.57
CA ASP A 91 7.91 15.37 2.75
C ASP A 91 7.78 14.82 1.32
N LEU A 92 7.40 13.54 1.18
CA LEU A 92 7.17 12.92 -0.12
C LEU A 92 6.09 13.64 -0.93
N ILE A 93 4.93 13.90 -0.32
CA ILE A 93 3.81 14.60 -0.95
C ILE A 93 4.21 16.01 -1.37
N THR A 94 4.94 16.73 -0.51
CA THR A 94 5.45 18.06 -0.81
C THR A 94 6.42 18.04 -2.00
N LYS A 95 7.30 17.04 -2.06
CA LYS A 95 8.28 16.85 -3.14
C LYS A 95 7.62 16.55 -4.49
N ILE A 96 6.55 15.77 -4.50
CA ILE A 96 5.81 15.46 -5.74
C ILE A 96 4.72 16.49 -6.06
N ASP A 97 4.43 17.42 -5.15
CA ASP A 97 3.40 18.46 -5.30
C ASP A 97 2.03 17.86 -5.65
N ALA A 98 1.69 16.74 -5.00
CA ALA A 98 0.41 16.08 -5.19
C ALA A 98 -0.66 16.77 -4.35
N PRO A 99 -1.92 16.87 -4.83
CA PRO A 99 -3.04 17.46 -4.09
C PRO A 99 -3.60 16.48 -3.04
N LEU A 100 -2.73 15.93 -2.20
CA LEU A 100 -3.01 14.94 -1.16
C LEU A 100 -2.45 15.41 0.19
N LYS A 101 -2.91 14.79 1.27
CA LYS A 101 -2.35 14.95 2.62
C LYS A 101 -1.62 13.68 3.03
N ALA A 102 -0.65 13.80 3.94
CA ALA A 102 0.05 12.64 4.49
C ALA A 102 -0.90 11.59 5.09
N SER A 103 -1.97 12.06 5.75
CA SER A 103 -3.04 11.20 6.28
C SER A 103 -3.75 10.37 5.21
N ASP A 104 -3.83 10.84 3.97
CA ASP A 104 -4.54 10.15 2.89
C ASP A 104 -3.77 8.89 2.43
N LEU A 105 -2.46 8.83 2.73
CA LEU A 105 -1.60 7.68 2.42
C LEU A 105 -1.18 6.90 3.67
N ALA A 106 -1.60 7.34 4.86
CA ALA A 106 -1.13 6.77 6.12
C ALA A 106 -1.84 5.46 6.51
N HIS A 107 -3.02 5.19 5.97
CA HIS A 107 -3.81 4.01 6.31
C HIS A 107 -4.05 3.14 5.07
N LEU A 108 -3.57 1.91 5.14
CA LEU A 108 -3.70 0.89 4.12
C LEU A 108 -4.43 -0.34 4.69
N HIS A 109 -5.17 -1.03 3.84
CA HIS A 109 -5.81 -2.30 4.17
C HIS A 109 -5.32 -3.41 3.26
N TYR A 110 -4.99 -4.58 3.80
CA TYR A 110 -4.57 -5.75 3.02
C TYR A 110 -5.72 -6.76 2.92
N ASP A 111 -6.16 -7.08 1.70
CA ASP A 111 -7.28 -8.01 1.47
C ASP A 111 -6.85 -9.48 1.31
N GLY A 112 -5.55 -9.76 1.45
CA GLY A 112 -4.95 -11.07 1.18
C GLY A 112 -4.28 -11.18 -0.19
N LYS A 113 -4.40 -10.15 -1.04
CA LYS A 113 -3.78 -10.08 -2.37
C LYS A 113 -3.21 -8.69 -2.67
N ASP A 114 -3.98 -7.64 -2.46
CA ASP A 114 -3.68 -6.25 -2.83
C ASP A 114 -3.62 -5.36 -1.57
N LEU A 115 -2.89 -4.24 -1.65
CA LEU A 115 -2.92 -3.19 -0.63
C LEU A 115 -3.87 -2.08 -1.07
N HIS A 116 -4.83 -1.71 -0.24
CA HIS A 116 -5.80 -0.66 -0.54
C HIS A 116 -5.47 0.61 0.22
N VAL A 117 -5.35 1.73 -0.49
CA VAL A 117 -5.25 3.04 0.15
C VAL A 117 -6.64 3.49 0.59
N VAL A 118 -6.93 3.37 1.89
CA VAL A 118 -8.29 3.49 2.43
C VAL A 118 -8.90 4.87 2.15
N ALA A 119 -8.15 5.93 2.43
CA ALA A 119 -8.63 7.30 2.24
C ALA A 119 -8.81 7.69 0.76
N LEU A 120 -8.28 6.91 -0.18
CA LEU A 120 -8.46 7.09 -1.62
C LEU A 120 -9.53 6.14 -2.17
N LEU A 121 -10.66 6.00 -1.46
CA LEU A 121 -11.77 5.13 -1.85
C LEU A 121 -11.33 3.66 -2.02
N ASN A 122 -10.45 3.17 -1.12
CA ASN A 122 -9.84 1.85 -1.19
C ASN A 122 -9.09 1.59 -2.51
N PHE A 123 -8.42 2.61 -3.04
CA PHE A 123 -7.65 2.50 -4.28
C PHE A 123 -6.66 1.33 -4.19
N PRO A 124 -6.73 0.35 -5.11
CA PRO A 124 -5.90 -0.84 -5.04
C PRO A 124 -4.47 -0.58 -5.52
N LEU A 125 -3.51 -1.13 -4.79
CA LEU A 125 -2.12 -1.29 -5.16
C LEU A 125 -1.89 -2.79 -5.33
N GLU A 126 -1.70 -3.20 -6.57
CA GLU A 126 -1.52 -4.61 -6.93
C GLU A 126 -0.05 -5.02 -6.76
N PRO A 127 0.24 -6.32 -6.52
CA PRO A 127 1.60 -6.82 -6.49
C PRO A 127 2.44 -6.45 -7.73
N CYS A 128 3.67 -6.01 -7.49
CA CYS A 128 4.73 -5.78 -8.48
C CYS A 128 6.13 -5.94 -7.84
#